data_AF-A0A2V8UA60-F1
#
_entry.id   AF-A0A2V8UA60-F1
#
_cell.length_a   1.000
_cell.length_b   1.000
_cell.length_c   1.000
_cell.angle_alpha   90.00
_cell.angle_beta   90.00
_cell.angle_gamma   90.00
#
_symmetry.space_group_name_H-M   'P 1'
#
loop_
_entity.id
_entity.type
_entity.pdbx_description
1 polymer ?
#
loop_
_entity_poly.entity_id
_entity_poly.type
_entity_poly.pdbx_seq_one_letter_code
_entity_poly.pdbx_strand_id
1 'polypeptide(L)'
;MHRRRFLSTLASAIPLASCSARRAQVRAPAFTGRRFARVNVSRDRVIRTVVGLRPYRPSGFVVRTESAGGKTIVHNYGHGGGGVTLSWGTAHLAAEQALPAGASRMAVLGAGAVGLATARLLQERGIEVTIYAKDLPPGTTSNIAGAQWFPVNVFQRDQAAPSFLSQFVEASRFSYRRFQLMVGDYYGIRWL
;
A
#
# COMPACT_ATOMS: atom_id res chain seq x y z
N MET A 1 -43.37 35.37 64.39
CA MET A 1 -42.32 34.39 64.75
C MET A 1 -41.89 33.63 63.48
N HIS A 2 -40.60 33.75 63.17
CA HIS A 2 -39.73 32.91 62.33
C HIS A 2 -40.29 31.97 61.23
N ARG A 3 -40.22 32.48 59.99
CA ARG A 3 -39.68 31.74 58.82
C ARG A 3 -38.35 31.08 59.21
N ARG A 4 -38.22 29.73 59.17
CA ARG A 4 -36.95 28.98 58.88
C ARG A 4 -36.86 27.48 59.24
N ARG A 5 -37.87 26.78 59.78
CA ARG A 5 -37.65 25.39 60.29
C ARG A 5 -38.63 24.32 59.79
N PHE A 6 -38.86 24.23 58.48
CA PHE A 6 -39.55 23.05 57.93
C PHE A 6 -39.09 22.65 56.52
N LEU A 7 -37.79 22.82 56.22
CA LEU A 7 -37.13 22.27 55.03
C LEU A 7 -35.70 21.84 55.39
N SER A 8 -35.58 21.03 56.43
CA SER A 8 -34.30 20.47 56.88
C SER A 8 -34.50 19.02 57.29
N THR A 9 -34.64 18.14 56.30
CA THR A 9 -34.30 16.71 56.33
C THR A 9 -34.89 16.06 55.08
N LEU A 10 -34.18 16.18 53.96
CA LEU A 10 -34.17 15.22 52.84
C LEU A 10 -33.08 15.69 51.86
N ALA A 11 -31.87 15.93 52.39
CA ALA A 11 -30.66 15.83 51.58
C ALA A 11 -30.37 14.32 51.45
N SER A 12 -31.15 13.66 50.61
CA SER A 12 -30.86 12.30 50.17
C SER A 12 -29.53 12.36 49.43
N ALA A 13 -28.49 11.87 50.08
CA ALA A 13 -27.16 11.73 49.51
C ALA A 13 -27.27 10.87 48.24
N ILE A 14 -27.31 11.51 47.08
CA ILE A 14 -26.93 10.85 45.83
C ILE A 14 -25.45 10.56 46.00
N PRO A 15 -25.01 9.29 46.07
CA PRO A 15 -23.58 9.02 46.03
C PRO A 15 -23.11 9.51 44.67
N LEU A 16 -22.34 10.60 44.65
CA LEU A 16 -21.45 10.89 43.54
C LEU A 16 -20.56 9.67 43.40
N ALA A 17 -20.93 8.76 42.50
CA ALA A 17 -20.06 7.68 42.08
C ALA A 17 -18.82 8.36 41.50
N SER A 18 -17.80 8.50 42.34
CA SER A 18 -16.48 8.90 41.93
C SER A 18 -16.08 7.93 40.83
N CYS A 19 -16.10 8.40 39.58
CA CYS A 19 -15.51 7.71 38.46
C CYS A 19 -14.00 7.79 38.66
N SER A 20 -13.50 7.05 39.64
CA SER A 20 -12.08 6.74 39.73
C SER A 20 -11.81 5.92 38.49
N ALA A 21 -11.17 6.53 37.49
CA ALA A 21 -10.69 5.83 36.33
C ALA A 21 -9.82 4.69 36.87
N ARG A 22 -10.35 3.46 36.88
CA ARG A 22 -9.52 2.27 37.02
C ARG A 22 -8.57 2.34 35.84
N ARG A 23 -7.37 2.85 36.06
CA ARG A 23 -6.22 2.51 35.23
C ARG A 23 -6.13 1.00 35.36
N ALA A 24 -6.76 0.30 34.42
CA ALA A 24 -6.40 -1.07 34.15
C ALA A 24 -4.91 -1.00 33.85
N GLN A 25 -4.11 -1.44 34.81
CA GLN A 25 -2.69 -1.61 34.60
C GLN A 25 -2.62 -2.68 33.54
N VAL A 26 -2.49 -2.27 32.28
CA VAL A 26 -2.21 -3.17 31.17
C VAL A 26 -0.89 -3.80 31.55
N ARG A 27 -0.96 -4.99 32.16
CA ARG A 27 0.20 -5.83 32.37
C ARG A 27 0.72 -6.05 30.96
N ALA A 28 1.88 -5.47 30.66
CA ALA A 28 2.58 -5.82 29.44
C ALA A 28 2.58 -7.37 29.39
N PRO A 29 2.14 -7.98 28.28
CA PRO A 29 2.16 -9.43 28.20
C PRO A 29 3.55 -9.88 28.63
N ALA A 30 3.61 -10.77 29.62
CA ALA A 30 4.87 -11.36 30.02
C ALA A 30 5.41 -12.01 28.75
N PHE A 31 6.40 -11.40 28.12
CA PHE A 31 7.15 -12.06 27.07
C PHE A 31 7.77 -13.26 27.78
N THR A 32 7.17 -14.43 27.59
CA THR A 32 7.79 -15.72 27.89
C THR A 32 8.96 -15.79 26.92
N GLY A 33 10.06 -15.18 27.34
CA GLY A 33 11.09 -14.64 26.47
C GLY A 33 11.71 -15.76 25.67
N ARG A 34 11.20 -15.99 24.45
CA ARG A 34 11.90 -16.78 23.46
C ARG A 34 13.25 -16.12 23.28
N ARG A 35 14.28 -16.76 23.82
CA ARG A 35 15.65 -16.29 23.70
C ARG A 35 16.13 -16.64 22.30
N PHE A 36 15.86 -15.74 21.35
CA PHE A 36 16.38 -15.89 19.99
C PHE A 36 17.90 -15.77 20.02
N ALA A 37 18.58 -16.61 19.23
CA ALA A 37 20.01 -16.43 19.00
C ALA A 37 20.25 -15.03 18.40
N ARG A 38 21.30 -14.35 18.85
CA ARG A 38 21.70 -13.07 18.24
C ARG A 38 22.02 -13.31 16.77
N VAL A 39 21.48 -12.46 15.88
CA VAL A 39 21.85 -12.48 14.47
C VAL A 39 23.34 -12.13 14.36
N ASN A 40 24.14 -13.05 13.80
CA ASN A 40 25.55 -12.80 13.53
C ASN A 40 25.69 -11.94 12.27
N VAL A 41 25.88 -10.63 12.46
CA VAL A 41 26.05 -9.63 11.38
C VAL A 41 27.54 -9.33 11.25
N SER A 42 28.15 -9.76 10.14
CA SER A 42 29.57 -9.52 9.85
C SER A 42 29.82 -9.39 8.34
N ARG A 43 30.89 -8.67 7.95
CA ARG A 43 31.21 -8.37 6.54
C ARG A 43 31.61 -9.61 5.74
N ASP A 44 32.28 -10.56 6.38
CA ASP A 44 32.61 -11.89 5.83
C ASP A 44 31.37 -12.75 5.54
N ARG A 45 30.19 -12.36 6.02
CA ARG A 45 28.90 -13.05 5.81
C ARG A 45 28.03 -12.38 4.74
N VAL A 46 28.57 -11.46 3.95
CA VAL A 46 27.83 -10.86 2.81
C VAL A 46 27.64 -11.91 1.71
N ILE A 47 26.38 -12.30 1.46
CA ILE A 47 26.04 -13.31 0.45
C ILE A 47 25.94 -12.76 -0.98
N ARG A 48 25.55 -11.48 -1.13
CA ARG A 48 25.41 -10.80 -2.41
C ARG A 48 25.34 -9.28 -2.24
N THR A 49 25.75 -8.56 -3.27
CA THR A 49 25.49 -7.12 -3.44
C THR A 49 24.72 -6.94 -4.74
N VAL A 50 23.56 -6.29 -4.67
CA VAL A 50 22.73 -6.04 -5.85
C VAL A 50 22.33 -4.56 -5.87
N VAL A 51 22.34 -3.97 -7.06
CA VAL A 51 22.00 -2.57 -7.30
C VAL A 51 20.84 -2.49 -8.27
N GLY A 52 19.85 -1.67 -7.96
CA GLY A 52 18.71 -1.39 -8.84
C GLY A 52 18.49 0.11 -8.97
N LEU A 53 18.25 0.58 -10.20
CA LEU A 53 17.90 1.97 -10.47
C LEU A 53 16.40 2.18 -10.26
N ARG A 54 16.05 3.21 -9.49
CA ARG A 54 14.65 3.60 -9.28
C ARG A 54 14.19 4.47 -10.45
N PRO A 55 13.09 4.15 -11.14
CA PRO A 55 12.57 4.97 -12.23
C PRO A 55 11.82 6.17 -11.65
N TYR A 56 12.54 7.09 -11.01
CA TYR A 56 11.97 8.25 -10.34
C TYR A 56 11.60 9.34 -11.33
N ARG A 57 10.47 10.00 -11.08
CA ARG A 57 10.03 11.19 -11.81
C ARG A 57 9.68 12.29 -10.82
N PRO A 58 10.23 13.52 -10.99
CA PRO A 58 9.87 14.64 -10.12
C PRO A 58 8.37 14.94 -10.10
N SER A 59 7.70 14.86 -11.25
CA SER A 59 6.26 15.07 -11.38
C SER A 59 5.40 13.87 -10.92
N GLY A 60 6.02 12.77 -10.49
CA GLY A 60 5.36 11.52 -10.12
C GLY A 60 5.15 10.52 -11.27
N PHE A 61 4.45 9.43 -10.96
CA PHE A 61 4.16 8.37 -11.93
C PHE A 61 3.25 8.88 -13.06
N VAL A 62 3.28 8.19 -14.20
CA VAL A 62 2.41 8.44 -15.34
C VAL A 62 1.46 7.27 -15.49
N VAL A 63 0.15 7.52 -15.38
CA VAL A 63 -0.91 6.66 -15.89
C VAL A 63 -1.78 7.44 -16.87
N ARG A 64 -1.54 7.24 -18.17
CA ARG A 64 -2.26 7.95 -19.25
C ARG A 64 -2.41 7.07 -20.48
N THR A 65 -3.45 7.34 -21.26
CA THR A 65 -3.69 6.68 -22.54
C THR A 65 -3.17 7.52 -23.70
N GLU A 66 -2.66 6.86 -24.72
CA GLU A 66 -2.20 7.43 -25.98
C GLU A 66 -2.61 6.51 -27.13
N SER A 67 -3.03 7.08 -28.25
CA SER A 67 -3.26 6.32 -29.48
C SER A 67 -2.03 6.46 -30.38
N ALA A 68 -1.34 5.36 -30.65
CA ALA A 68 -0.17 5.34 -31.51
C ALA A 68 -0.12 4.06 -32.35
N GLY A 69 0.18 4.19 -33.66
CA GLY A 69 0.29 3.05 -34.57
C GLY A 69 -0.99 2.18 -34.65
N GLY A 70 -2.17 2.80 -34.53
CA GLY A 70 -3.46 2.10 -34.52
C GLY A 70 -3.71 1.27 -33.26
N LYS A 71 -2.93 1.47 -32.20
CA LYS A 71 -3.10 0.80 -30.90
C LYS A 71 -3.36 1.81 -29.80
N THR A 72 -4.12 1.38 -28.80
CA THR A 72 -4.24 2.08 -27.52
C THR A 72 -3.08 1.67 -26.62
N ILE A 73 -2.26 2.64 -26.23
CA ILE A 73 -1.14 2.47 -25.30
C ILE A 73 -1.53 3.11 -23.98
N VAL A 74 -1.61 2.30 -22.93
CA VAL A 74 -1.76 2.80 -21.55
C VAL A 74 -0.39 2.81 -20.90
N HIS A 75 0.16 4.01 -20.71
CA HIS A 75 1.40 4.22 -19.99
C HIS A 75 1.18 3.94 -18.51
N ASN A 76 2.11 3.23 -17.87
CA ASN A 76 2.12 3.02 -16.41
C ASN A 76 3.56 2.89 -15.91
N TYR A 77 4.23 4.02 -15.65
CA TYR A 77 5.64 4.06 -15.28
C TYR A 77 5.98 5.23 -14.34
N GLY A 78 7.22 5.28 -13.84
CA GLY A 78 7.74 6.44 -13.12
C GLY A 78 7.53 6.40 -11.60
N HIS A 79 7.36 5.21 -11.02
CA HIS A 79 6.99 5.04 -9.60
C HIS A 79 8.13 5.27 -8.60
N GLY A 80 9.35 5.55 -9.07
CA GLY A 80 10.51 5.73 -8.18
C GLY A 80 10.72 4.55 -7.24
N GLY A 81 10.80 4.83 -5.93
CA GLY A 81 10.88 3.79 -4.89
C GLY A 81 9.54 3.14 -4.51
N GLY A 82 8.41 3.63 -5.05
CA GLY A 82 7.06 3.22 -4.70
C GLY A 82 6.46 2.15 -5.61
N GLY A 83 7.23 1.51 -6.50
CA GLY A 83 6.70 0.58 -7.49
C GLY A 83 5.90 -0.58 -6.90
N VAL A 84 6.33 -1.14 -5.76
CA VAL A 84 5.53 -2.16 -5.04
C VAL A 84 4.35 -1.52 -4.33
N THR A 85 4.58 -0.46 -3.55
CA THR A 85 3.55 0.29 -2.81
C THR A 85 2.35 0.68 -3.66
N LEU A 86 2.59 1.13 -4.90
CA LEU A 86 1.57 1.67 -5.80
C LEU A 86 1.15 0.69 -6.90
N SER A 87 1.69 -0.54 -6.89
CA SER A 87 1.51 -1.52 -7.96
C SER A 87 0.04 -1.74 -8.29
N TRP A 88 -0.75 -2.20 -7.32
CA TRP A 88 -2.17 -2.50 -7.50
C TRP A 88 -3.01 -1.28 -7.89
N GLY A 89 -2.73 -0.11 -7.33
CA GLY A 89 -3.50 1.10 -7.59
C GLY A 89 -3.23 1.69 -8.95
N THR A 90 -1.96 1.80 -9.34
CA THR A 90 -1.62 2.27 -10.70
C THR A 90 -2.01 1.25 -11.76
N ALA A 91 -1.94 -0.05 -11.44
CA ALA A 91 -2.48 -1.12 -12.26
C ALA A 91 -4.01 -1.00 -12.45
N HIS A 92 -4.74 -0.68 -11.37
CA HIS A 92 -6.19 -0.45 -11.44
C HIS A 92 -6.52 0.74 -12.34
N LEU A 93 -5.87 1.88 -12.13
CA LEU A 93 -6.04 3.07 -12.97
C LEU A 93 -5.75 2.77 -14.45
N ALA A 94 -4.68 2.03 -14.73
CA ALA A 94 -4.31 1.64 -16.08
C ALA A 94 -5.37 0.70 -16.70
N ALA A 95 -5.88 -0.26 -15.93
CA ALA A 95 -6.91 -1.17 -16.39
C ALA A 95 -8.24 -0.44 -16.66
N GLU A 96 -8.64 0.55 -15.83
CA GLU A 96 -9.81 1.40 -16.10
C GLU A 96 -9.67 2.16 -17.42
N GLN A 97 -8.48 2.69 -17.72
CA GLN A 97 -8.23 3.38 -18.98
C GLN A 97 -8.16 2.43 -20.19
N ALA A 98 -7.81 1.17 -19.99
CA ALA A 98 -7.71 0.18 -21.06
C ALA A 98 -9.06 -0.41 -21.48
N LEU A 99 -10.03 -0.53 -20.55
CA LEU A 99 -11.31 -1.18 -20.79
C LEU A 99 -12.17 -0.55 -21.93
N PRO A 100 -12.24 0.78 -22.08
CA PRO A 100 -12.98 1.40 -23.19
C PRO A 100 -12.52 0.97 -24.59
N ALA A 101 -11.33 0.36 -24.73
CA ALA A 101 -10.85 -0.17 -26.00
C ALA A 101 -11.64 -1.41 -26.50
N GLY A 102 -12.44 -2.06 -25.64
CA GLY A 102 -13.26 -3.21 -26.01
C GLY A 102 -12.48 -4.47 -26.45
N ALA A 103 -11.15 -4.47 -26.24
CA ALA A 103 -10.29 -5.56 -26.66
C ALA A 103 -10.39 -6.74 -25.70
N SER A 104 -10.65 -7.95 -26.22
CA SER A 104 -10.62 -9.20 -25.46
C SER A 104 -9.20 -9.68 -25.12
N ARG A 105 -8.18 -9.08 -25.76
CA ARG A 105 -6.77 -9.44 -25.60
C ARG A 105 -5.91 -8.19 -25.42
N MET A 106 -5.00 -8.21 -24.46
CA MET A 106 -4.10 -7.10 -24.17
C MET A 106 -2.66 -7.57 -23.94
N ALA A 107 -1.70 -6.73 -24.33
CA ALA A 107 -0.29 -6.95 -24.06
C ALA A 107 0.14 -6.12 -22.84
N VAL A 108 0.85 -6.73 -21.90
CA VAL A 108 1.50 -6.03 -20.79
C VAL A 108 3.01 -6.05 -21.01
N LEU A 109 3.63 -4.87 -21.02
CA LEU A 109 5.07 -4.73 -21.18
C LEU A 109 5.74 -4.67 -19.80
N GLY A 110 6.44 -5.74 -19.44
CA GLY A 110 7.21 -5.88 -18.21
C GLY A 110 6.57 -6.81 -17.17
N ALA A 111 7.41 -7.62 -16.52
CA ALA A 111 7.02 -8.58 -15.47
C ALA A 111 7.50 -8.14 -14.07
N GLY A 112 7.56 -6.82 -13.82
CA GLY A 112 7.78 -6.28 -12.47
C GLY A 112 6.48 -6.21 -11.66
N ALA A 113 6.55 -5.72 -10.42
CA ALA A 113 5.38 -5.65 -9.52
C ALA A 113 4.17 -4.95 -10.14
N VAL A 114 4.38 -3.82 -10.83
CA VAL A 114 3.32 -3.07 -11.51
C VAL A 114 2.74 -3.88 -12.68
N GLY A 115 3.59 -4.43 -13.55
CA GLY A 115 3.14 -5.20 -14.72
C GLY A 115 2.39 -6.47 -14.34
N LEU A 116 2.86 -7.20 -13.33
CA LEU A 116 2.19 -8.39 -12.81
C LEU A 116 0.85 -8.05 -12.15
N ALA A 117 0.77 -6.94 -11.39
CA ALA A 117 -0.49 -6.45 -10.85
C ALA A 117 -1.47 -6.04 -11.96
N THR A 118 -1.00 -5.37 -13.02
CA THR A 118 -1.82 -5.02 -14.20
C THR A 118 -2.35 -6.26 -14.90
N ALA A 119 -1.47 -7.22 -15.21
CA ALA A 119 -1.86 -8.48 -15.84
C ALA A 119 -2.93 -9.20 -15.02
N ARG A 120 -2.76 -9.26 -13.70
CA ARG A 120 -3.73 -9.90 -12.81
C ARG A 120 -5.08 -9.19 -12.79
N LEU A 121 -5.11 -7.86 -12.69
CA LEU A 121 -6.36 -7.10 -12.68
C LEU A 121 -7.09 -7.17 -14.04
N LEU A 122 -6.36 -7.26 -15.16
CA LEU A 122 -6.93 -7.50 -16.47
C LEU A 122 -7.53 -8.91 -16.59
N GLN A 123 -6.82 -9.93 -16.10
CA GLN A 123 -7.34 -11.30 -16.05
C GLN A 123 -8.61 -11.41 -15.20
N GLU A 124 -8.69 -10.71 -14.07
CA GLU A 124 -9.90 -10.64 -13.23
C GLU A 124 -11.11 -10.03 -13.95
N ARG A 125 -10.88 -9.32 -15.06
CA ARG A 125 -11.91 -8.74 -15.94
C ARG A 125 -12.20 -9.59 -17.18
N GLY A 126 -11.66 -10.81 -17.23
CA GLY A 126 -11.85 -11.74 -18.36
C GLY A 126 -11.01 -11.40 -19.59
N ILE A 127 -9.99 -10.55 -19.46
CA ILE A 127 -9.08 -10.20 -20.56
C ILE A 127 -7.97 -11.24 -20.66
N GLU A 128 -7.73 -11.73 -21.87
CA GLU A 128 -6.55 -12.55 -22.17
C GLU A 128 -5.31 -11.65 -22.21
N VAL A 129 -4.30 -11.97 -21.37
CA VAL A 129 -3.10 -11.14 -21.24
C VAL A 129 -1.88 -11.90 -21.71
N THR A 130 -1.11 -11.28 -22.63
CA THR A 130 0.26 -11.71 -22.94
C THR A 130 1.26 -10.75 -22.30
N ILE A 131 2.19 -11.27 -21.49
CA ILE A 131 3.25 -10.46 -20.88
C ILE A 131 4.51 -10.55 -21.75
N TYR A 132 5.00 -9.40 -22.21
CA TYR A 132 6.29 -9.28 -22.87
C TYR A 132 7.28 -8.67 -21.89
N ALA A 133 8.30 -9.43 -21.49
CA ALA A 133 9.28 -8.98 -20.52
C ALA A 133 10.69 -9.38 -20.96
N LYS A 134 11.66 -8.49 -20.71
CA LYS A 134 13.08 -8.79 -20.89
C LYS A 134 13.55 -9.86 -19.90
N ASP A 135 13.11 -9.74 -18.65
CA ASP A 135 13.46 -10.62 -17.54
C ASP A 135 12.19 -11.03 -16.78
N LEU A 136 12.15 -12.25 -16.26
CA LEU A 136 11.06 -12.79 -15.44
C LEU A 136 11.50 -12.92 -13.97
N PRO A 137 10.56 -12.95 -13.00
CA PRO A 137 10.90 -13.32 -11.63
C PRO A 137 11.65 -14.67 -11.58
N PRO A 138 12.72 -14.81 -10.77
CA PRO A 138 13.21 -13.86 -9.76
C PRO A 138 14.23 -12.81 -10.27
N GLY A 139 14.45 -12.67 -11.57
CA GLY A 139 15.46 -11.80 -12.19
C GLY A 139 15.10 -10.32 -12.32
N THR A 140 14.03 -9.84 -11.68
CA THR A 140 13.58 -8.44 -11.84
C THR A 140 14.03 -7.52 -10.71
N THR A 141 14.11 -6.21 -10.96
CA THR A 141 14.32 -5.19 -9.90
C THR A 141 13.26 -5.26 -8.80
N SER A 142 12.07 -5.79 -9.10
CA SER A 142 11.02 -5.99 -8.07
C SER A 142 11.37 -7.12 -7.09
N ASN A 143 12.13 -8.14 -7.51
CA ASN A 143 12.53 -9.26 -6.64
C ASN A 143 13.64 -8.88 -5.64
N ILE A 144 14.33 -7.76 -5.86
CA ILE A 144 15.36 -7.25 -4.95
C ILE A 144 14.85 -6.10 -4.07
N ALA A 145 13.63 -5.62 -4.31
CA ALA A 145 13.05 -4.54 -3.53
C ALA A 145 12.77 -5.03 -2.10
N GLY A 146 13.12 -4.21 -1.10
CA GLY A 146 12.75 -4.50 0.29
C GLY A 146 11.23 -4.49 0.49
N ALA A 147 10.53 -3.60 -0.23
CA ALA A 147 9.08 -3.37 -0.23
C ALA A 147 8.46 -3.11 1.15
N GLN A 148 7.85 -1.94 1.31
CA GLN A 148 7.10 -1.56 2.49
C GLN A 148 5.90 -0.72 2.06
N TRP A 149 4.83 -0.72 2.86
CA TRP A 149 3.74 0.24 2.63
C TRP A 149 4.22 1.65 3.01
N PHE A 150 4.64 2.43 2.00
CA PHE A 150 5.19 3.76 2.22
C PHE A 150 4.98 4.67 0.99
N PRO A 151 3.75 5.18 0.77
CA PRO A 151 3.44 6.05 -0.36
C PRO A 151 3.87 7.49 -0.03
N VAL A 152 5.15 7.71 0.20
CA VAL A 152 5.71 9.06 0.41
C VAL A 152 7.07 9.17 -0.30
N ASN A 153 7.49 10.40 -0.62
CA ASN A 153 8.74 10.70 -1.34
C ASN A 153 8.86 10.05 -2.74
N VAL A 154 7.73 9.83 -3.42
CA VAL A 154 7.68 9.26 -4.77
C VAL A 154 7.45 10.29 -5.88
N PHE A 155 7.43 11.59 -5.51
CA PHE A 155 7.36 12.77 -6.38
C PHE A 155 7.86 14.00 -5.61
N GLN A 156 8.08 15.12 -6.29
CA GLN A 156 8.35 16.44 -5.70
C GLN A 156 7.06 17.25 -5.63
N ARG A 157 6.72 17.80 -4.46
CA ARG A 157 5.42 18.44 -4.23
C ARG A 157 5.21 19.70 -5.07
N ASP A 158 6.27 20.44 -5.35
CA ASP A 158 6.32 21.64 -6.18
C ASP A 158 6.22 21.35 -7.69
N GLN A 159 6.51 20.11 -8.11
CA GLN A 159 6.39 19.67 -9.51
C GLN A 159 5.14 18.82 -9.79
N ALA A 160 4.33 18.54 -8.76
CA ALA A 160 3.15 17.70 -8.88
C ALA A 160 1.90 18.51 -9.27
N ALA A 161 1.28 18.16 -10.39
CA ALA A 161 0.01 18.75 -10.78
C ALA A 161 -1.12 18.34 -9.79
N PRO A 162 -2.13 19.20 -9.53
CA PRO A 162 -3.25 18.85 -8.66
C PRO A 162 -3.99 17.58 -9.12
N SER A 163 -4.14 17.36 -10.42
CA SER A 163 -4.73 16.15 -10.99
C SER A 163 -3.92 14.89 -10.65
N PHE A 164 -2.59 14.99 -10.67
CA PHE A 164 -1.71 13.90 -10.25
C PHE A 164 -1.89 13.61 -8.75
N LEU A 165 -2.02 14.62 -7.89
CA LEU A 165 -2.21 14.40 -6.46
C LEU A 165 -3.50 13.61 -6.17
N SER A 166 -4.59 13.92 -6.86
CA SER A 166 -5.84 13.16 -6.78
C SER A 166 -5.65 11.70 -7.24
N GLN A 167 -5.00 11.51 -8.40
CA GLN A 167 -4.69 10.19 -8.94
C GLN A 167 -3.78 9.37 -8.00
N PHE A 168 -2.81 10.04 -7.36
CA PHE A 168 -1.89 9.46 -6.40
C PHE A 168 -2.61 8.96 -5.14
N VAL A 169 -3.54 9.76 -4.60
CA VAL A 169 -4.36 9.37 -3.45
C VAL A 169 -5.24 8.18 -3.81
N GLU A 170 -5.88 8.20 -4.98
CA GLU A 170 -6.71 7.10 -5.45
C GLU A 170 -5.91 5.79 -5.57
N ALA A 171 -4.78 5.83 -6.28
CA ALA A 171 -3.87 4.68 -6.43
C ALA A 171 -3.39 4.16 -5.06
N SER A 172 -3.04 5.06 -4.14
CA SER A 172 -2.62 4.69 -2.80
C SER A 172 -3.74 3.98 -2.04
N ARG A 173 -4.96 4.54 -2.05
CA ARG A 173 -6.11 3.92 -1.35
C ARG A 173 -6.46 2.55 -1.92
N PHE A 174 -6.43 2.40 -3.24
CA PHE A 174 -6.68 1.12 -3.88
C PHE A 174 -5.60 0.09 -3.51
N SER A 175 -4.32 0.47 -3.62
CA SER A 175 -3.21 -0.43 -3.30
C SER A 175 -3.26 -0.90 -1.87
N TYR A 176 -3.51 0.03 -0.93
CA TYR A 176 -3.62 -0.29 0.48
C TYR A 176 -4.70 -1.35 0.74
N ARG A 177 -5.92 -1.12 0.25
CA ARG A 177 -7.03 -2.07 0.42
C ARG A 177 -6.71 -3.42 -0.20
N ARG A 178 -6.13 -3.43 -1.41
CA ARG A 178 -5.78 -4.66 -2.10
C ARG A 178 -4.74 -5.46 -1.32
N PHE A 179 -3.72 -4.78 -0.76
CA PHE A 179 -2.74 -5.41 0.12
C PHE A 179 -3.34 -5.96 1.40
N GLN A 180 -4.30 -5.27 2.02
CA GLN A 180 -4.99 -5.79 3.21
C GLN A 180 -5.73 -7.11 2.95
N LEU A 181 -6.27 -7.32 1.75
CA LEU A 181 -6.95 -8.56 1.37
C LEU A 181 -6.00 -9.75 1.14
N MET A 182 -4.70 -9.50 1.04
CA MET A 182 -3.69 -10.52 0.76
C MET A 182 -2.79 -10.81 1.97
N VAL A 183 -3.11 -10.24 3.14
CA VAL A 183 -2.45 -10.58 4.40
C VAL A 183 -2.84 -12.01 4.76
N GLY A 184 -1.84 -12.88 4.89
CA GLY A 184 -2.04 -14.27 5.31
C GLY A 184 -1.87 -14.46 6.81
N ASP A 185 -1.95 -15.73 7.26
CA ASP A 185 -1.81 -16.11 8.67
C ASP A 185 -0.39 -15.90 9.24
N TYR A 186 0.60 -15.67 8.37
CA TYR A 186 1.99 -15.37 8.70
C TYR A 186 2.34 -13.91 8.39
N TYR A 187 3.51 -13.45 8.85
CA TYR A 187 4.00 -12.10 8.53
C TYR A 187 4.09 -11.88 7.01
N GLY A 188 3.45 -10.81 6.54
CA GLY A 188 3.56 -10.34 5.17
C GLY A 188 2.35 -10.66 4.30
N ILE A 189 2.55 -10.50 3.00
CA ILE A 189 1.53 -10.65 1.97
C ILE A 189 1.89 -11.87 1.14
N ARG A 190 0.97 -12.82 1.01
CA ARG A 190 1.18 -13.99 0.14
C ARG A 190 0.50 -13.74 -1.20
N TRP A 191 1.29 -13.87 -2.26
CA TRP A 191 0.81 -13.81 -3.63
C TRP A 191 0.92 -15.21 -4.22
N LEU A 192 -0.23 -15.90 -4.36
CA LEU A 192 -0.52 -17.09 -5.18
C LEU A 192 -1.98 -17.48 -4.92
#